data_AF-A0AA97AJ47-F1
#
_entry.id   AF-A0AA97AJ47-F1
#
_cell.length_a   1.000
_cell.length_b   1.000
_cell.length_c   1.000
_cell.angle_alpha   90.00
_cell.angle_beta   90.00
_cell.angle_gamma   90.00
#
_symmetry.space_group_name_H-M   'P 1'
#
loop_
_entity.id
_entity.type
_entity.pdbx_description
1 polymer ?
#
loop_
_entity_poly.entity_id
_entity_poly.type
_entity_poly.pdbx_seq_one_letter_code
_entity_poly.pdbx_strand_id
1 'polypeptide(L)'
;MVESKSQPTDSISTMTRAELETLIAAIVQNKLQQQNSYEMQIQQIKQKLAQPYDTTARSFREIVRENMAKVPAHEWEKVPKDASQRLDAYLYGVPDNQS
;
A
#
# COMPACT_ATOMS: atom_id res chain seq x y z
N MET A 1 8.56 28.79 7.50
CA MET A 1 9.61 28.54 6.49
C MET A 1 9.64 27.04 6.27
N VAL A 2 9.22 26.59 5.10
CA VAL A 2 9.24 25.17 4.72
C VAL A 2 10.52 24.97 3.94
N GLU A 3 11.43 24.13 4.43
CA GLU A 3 12.61 23.72 3.67
C GLU A 3 12.17 23.03 2.39
N SER A 4 12.29 23.74 1.27
CA SER A 4 12.14 23.18 -0.06
C SER A 4 13.29 22.19 -0.27
N LYS A 5 12.96 20.90 -0.25
CA LYS A 5 13.86 19.84 -0.72
C LYS A 5 14.25 20.17 -2.16
N SER A 6 15.47 20.67 -2.36
CA SER A 6 16.00 21.05 -3.67
C SER A 6 15.79 19.92 -4.67
N GLN A 7 15.12 20.22 -5.77
CA GLN A 7 15.05 19.30 -6.90
C GLN A 7 16.47 19.13 -7.50
N PRO A 8 16.81 17.94 -8.03
CA PRO A 8 18.16 17.61 -8.47
C PRO A 8 18.66 18.44 -9.67
N THR A 9 17.80 19.21 -10.33
CA THR A 9 18.09 19.88 -11.60
C THR A 9 18.98 21.12 -11.45
N ASP A 10 18.90 21.83 -10.33
CA ASP A 10 19.72 23.04 -10.10
C ASP A 10 21.18 22.69 -9.79
N SER A 11 21.44 21.47 -9.32
CA SER A 11 22.77 21.01 -8.87
C SER A 11 23.66 20.51 -10.01
N ILE A 12 23.10 20.09 -11.16
CA ILE A 12 23.88 19.45 -12.24
C ILE A 12 24.79 20.47 -12.95
N SER A 13 24.32 21.70 -13.13
CA SER A 13 25.02 22.77 -13.85
C SER A 13 26.30 23.25 -13.16
N THR A 14 26.46 22.97 -11.87
CA THR A 14 27.62 23.37 -11.05
C THR A 14 28.50 22.20 -10.62
N MET A 15 28.11 20.95 -10.94
CA MET A 15 28.87 19.75 -10.59
C MET A 15 30.09 19.57 -11.49
N THR A 16 31.19 19.13 -10.88
CA THR A 16 32.37 18.68 -11.60
C THR A 16 32.09 17.35 -12.32
N ARG A 17 32.93 17.02 -13.31
CA ARG A 17 32.84 15.75 -14.05
C ARG A 17 32.81 14.52 -13.12
N ALA A 18 33.63 14.51 -12.07
CA ALA A 18 33.69 13.38 -11.14
C ALA A 18 32.39 13.23 -10.32
N GLU A 19 31.77 14.35 -9.94
CA GLU A 19 30.49 14.36 -9.23
C GLU A 19 29.36 13.89 -10.15
N LEU A 20 29.38 14.29 -11.42
CA LEU A 20 28.43 13.80 -12.44
C LEU A 20 28.56 12.30 -12.67
N GLU A 21 29.79 11.76 -12.78
CA GLU A 21 30.03 10.33 -12.92
C GLU A 21 29.51 9.55 -11.71
N THR A 22 29.72 10.09 -10.49
CA THR A 22 29.18 9.52 -9.25
C THR A 22 27.65 9.53 -9.22
N LEU A 23 27.03 10.64 -9.64
CA LEU A 23 25.57 10.77 -9.70
C LEU A 23 24.96 9.78 -10.70
N ILE A 24 25.55 9.65 -11.90
CA ILE A 24 25.11 8.68 -12.92
C ILE A 24 25.22 7.26 -12.38
N ALA A 25 26.35 6.92 -11.75
CA ALA A 25 26.56 5.60 -11.14
C ALA A 25 25.49 5.31 -10.08
N ALA A 26 25.19 6.28 -9.21
CA ALA A 26 24.16 6.14 -8.19
C ALA A 26 22.75 5.94 -8.78
N ILE A 27 22.39 6.70 -9.82
CA ILE A 27 21.10 6.55 -10.51
C ILE A 27 20.97 5.17 -11.16
N VAL A 28 22.02 4.70 -11.86
CA VAL A 28 22.03 3.38 -12.49
C VAL A 28 21.92 2.27 -11.43
N GLN A 29 22.69 2.36 -10.35
CA GLN A 29 22.61 1.40 -9.24
C GLN A 29 21.21 1.36 -8.61
N ASN A 30 20.61 2.52 -8.36
CA ASN A 30 19.26 2.60 -7.82
C ASN A 30 18.23 1.93 -8.73
N LYS A 31 18.29 2.19 -10.04
CA LYS A 31 17.40 1.55 -11.03
C LYS A 31 17.57 0.04 -11.08
N LEU A 32 18.81 -0.45 -11.06
CA LEU A 32 19.10 -1.87 -11.06
C LEU A 32 18.59 -2.55 -9.78
N GLN A 33 18.81 -1.94 -8.62
CA GLN A 33 18.27 -2.44 -7.35
C GLN A 33 16.74 -2.48 -7.35
N GLN A 34 16.10 -1.42 -7.88
CA GLN A 34 14.66 -1.36 -8.00
C GLN A 34 14.12 -2.48 -8.92
N GLN A 35 14.76 -2.71 -10.06
CA GLN A 35 14.39 -3.77 -10.99
C GLN A 35 14.54 -5.16 -10.36
N ASN A 36 15.68 -5.43 -9.71
CA ASN A 36 15.92 -6.69 -9.00
C ASN A 36 14.87 -6.94 -7.89
N SER A 37 14.44 -5.88 -7.20
CA SER A 37 13.37 -5.96 -6.20
C SER A 37 12.03 -6.37 -6.82
N TYR A 38 11.65 -5.80 -7.97
CA TYR A 38 10.43 -6.19 -8.66
C TYR A 38 10.47 -7.63 -9.16
N GLU A 39 11.61 -8.06 -9.71
CA GLU A 39 11.77 -9.44 -10.17
C GLU A 39 11.60 -10.42 -9.00
N MET A 40 12.19 -10.15 -7.83
CA MET A 40 11.98 -10.97 -6.64
C MET A 40 10.50 -11.02 -6.21
N GLN A 41 9.81 -9.87 -6.19
CA GLN A 41 8.39 -9.82 -5.83
C GLN A 41 7.53 -10.63 -6.80
N ILE A 42 7.78 -10.52 -8.11
CA ILE A 42 7.08 -11.29 -9.14
C ILE A 42 7.33 -12.79 -8.96
N GLN A 43 8.57 -13.20 -8.64
CA GLN A 43 8.87 -14.61 -8.38
C GLN A 43 8.13 -15.14 -7.14
N GLN A 44 8.06 -14.34 -6.06
CA GLN A 44 7.28 -14.71 -4.87
C GLN A 44 5.78 -14.87 -5.19
N ILE A 45 5.22 -13.96 -6.00
CA ILE A 45 3.82 -14.07 -6.44
C ILE A 45 3.61 -15.33 -7.28
N LYS A 46 4.50 -15.62 -8.24
CA LYS A 46 4.43 -16.83 -9.06
C LYS A 46 4.50 -18.10 -8.21
N GLN A 47 5.38 -18.15 -7.21
CA GLN A 47 5.47 -19.28 -6.28
C GLN A 47 4.17 -19.47 -5.49
N LYS A 48 3.56 -18.38 -5.01
CA LYS A 48 2.27 -18.44 -4.32
C LYS A 48 1.13 -18.90 -5.22
N LEU A 49 1.09 -18.42 -6.47
CA LEU A 49 0.08 -18.81 -7.45
C LEU A 49 0.27 -20.25 -7.97
N ALA A 50 1.49 -20.77 -7.93
CA ALA A 50 1.79 -22.15 -8.30
C ALA A 50 1.35 -23.15 -7.23
N GLN A 51 1.00 -22.71 -6.01
CA GLN A 51 0.44 -23.60 -5.01
C GLN A 51 -0.97 -24.04 -5.45
N PRO A 52 -1.31 -25.33 -5.32
CA PRO A 52 -2.65 -25.79 -5.63
C PRO A 52 -3.65 -25.10 -4.71
N TYR A 53 -4.81 -24.74 -5.29
CA TYR A 53 -5.91 -24.20 -4.52
C TYR A 53 -6.39 -25.23 -3.48
N ASP A 54 -6.42 -24.83 -2.21
CA ASP A 54 -6.94 -25.67 -1.14
C ASP A 54 -8.48 -25.67 -1.18
N THR A 55 -9.05 -26.76 -1.67
CA THR A 55 -10.51 -26.96 -1.74
C THR A 55 -11.16 -27.22 -0.38
N THR A 56 -10.37 -27.45 0.67
CA THR A 56 -10.85 -27.64 2.05
C THR A 56 -10.84 -26.33 2.84
N ALA A 57 -10.23 -25.27 2.30
CA ALA A 57 -10.21 -23.96 2.91
C ALA A 57 -11.65 -23.42 3.07
N ARG A 58 -11.96 -22.95 4.28
CA ARG A 58 -13.24 -22.29 4.55
C ARG A 58 -13.37 -21.03 3.70
N SER A 59 -14.56 -20.80 3.16
CA SER A 59 -14.83 -19.60 2.39
C SER A 59 -14.81 -18.36 3.28
N PHE A 60 -14.41 -17.23 2.70
CA PHE A 60 -14.48 -15.92 3.37
C PHE A 60 -15.87 -15.66 3.95
N ARG A 61 -16.94 -16.04 3.24
CA ARG A 61 -18.33 -15.85 3.69
C ARG A 61 -18.67 -16.69 4.92
N GLU A 62 -18.17 -17.92 5.00
CA GLU A 62 -18.37 -18.77 6.18
C GLU A 62 -17.65 -18.18 7.40
N ILE A 63 -16.39 -17.78 7.24
CA ILE A 63 -15.63 -17.14 8.31
C ILE A 63 -16.31 -15.86 8.77
N VAL A 64 -16.76 -14.99 7.86
CA VAL A 64 -17.49 -13.77 8.21
C VAL A 64 -18.78 -14.10 8.95
N ARG A 65 -19.59 -15.02 8.43
CA ARG A 65 -20.86 -15.41 9.07
C ARG A 65 -20.64 -15.91 10.49
N GLU A 66 -19.67 -16.80 10.70
CA GLU A 66 -19.33 -17.31 12.03
C GLU A 66 -18.93 -16.20 13.00
N ASN A 67 -18.15 -15.22 12.54
CA ASN A 67 -17.71 -14.12 13.40
C ASN A 67 -18.84 -13.13 13.67
N MET A 68 -19.65 -12.79 12.67
CA MET A 68 -20.79 -11.89 12.84
C MET A 68 -21.87 -12.49 13.75
N ALA A 69 -22.05 -13.81 13.74
CA ALA A 69 -22.98 -14.49 14.64
C ALA A 69 -22.59 -14.39 16.13
N LYS A 70 -21.32 -14.10 16.44
CA LYS A 70 -20.86 -13.89 17.83
C LYS A 70 -21.15 -12.48 18.34
N VAL A 71 -21.52 -11.55 17.46
CA VAL A 71 -21.83 -10.17 17.82
C VAL A 71 -23.28 -10.10 18.34
N PRO A 72 -23.51 -9.62 19.58
CA PRO A 72 -24.86 -9.49 20.13
C PRO A 72 -25.76 -8.59 19.28
N ALA A 73 -27.07 -8.89 19.25
CA ALA A 73 -28.05 -8.15 18.44
C ALA A 73 -28.04 -6.63 18.72
N HIS A 74 -27.92 -6.21 19.98
CA HIS A 74 -27.92 -4.80 20.37
C HIS A 74 -26.68 -4.02 19.88
N GLU A 75 -25.59 -4.69 19.53
CA GLU A 75 -24.42 -4.03 18.93
C GLU A 75 -24.69 -3.67 17.46
N TRP A 76 -25.50 -4.47 16.76
CA TRP A 76 -25.93 -4.17 15.39
C TRP A 76 -26.84 -2.95 15.31
N GLU A 77 -27.61 -2.68 16.37
CA GLU A 77 -28.46 -1.49 16.46
C GLU A 77 -27.65 -0.19 16.50
N LYS A 78 -26.38 -0.25 16.92
CA LYS A 78 -25.49 0.92 16.97
C LYS A 78 -24.88 1.24 15.60
N VAL A 79 -24.98 0.34 14.62
CA VAL A 79 -24.40 0.54 13.29
C VAL A 79 -25.21 1.61 12.55
N PRO A 80 -24.57 2.71 12.12
CA PRO A 80 -25.25 3.74 11.34
C PRO A 80 -25.81 3.19 10.02
N LYS A 81 -26.98 3.69 9.60
CA LYS A 81 -27.62 3.25 8.33
C LYS A 81 -26.79 3.59 7.09
N ASP A 82 -25.98 4.63 7.19
CA ASP A 82 -25.05 5.14 6.19
C ASP A 82 -23.61 4.65 6.41
N ALA A 83 -23.38 3.67 7.30
CA ALA A 83 -22.05 3.16 7.61
C ALA A 83 -21.27 2.65 6.39
N SER A 84 -21.96 2.13 5.36
CA SER A 84 -21.32 1.71 4.11
C SER A 84 -20.84 2.89 3.26
N GLN A 85 -21.41 4.07 3.44
CA GLN A 85 -21.10 5.28 2.66
C GLN A 85 -20.06 6.15 3.39
N ARG A 86 -20.08 6.13 4.73
CA ARG A 86 -19.26 6.99 5.59
C ARG A 86 -18.32 6.21 6.50
N LEU A 87 -17.87 5.05 6.02
CA LEU A 87 -17.08 4.10 6.78
C LEU A 87 -15.86 4.77 7.43
N ASP A 88 -15.16 5.60 6.67
CA ASP A 88 -13.93 6.26 7.12
C ASP A 88 -14.21 7.28 8.25
N ALA A 89 -15.32 7.99 8.17
CA ALA A 89 -15.74 8.91 9.23
C ALA A 89 -16.03 8.18 10.54
N TYR A 90 -16.65 7.00 10.48
CA TYR A 90 -16.98 6.21 11.65
C TYR A 90 -15.80 5.42 12.22
N LEU A 91 -14.91 4.90 11.37
CA LEU A 91 -13.75 4.11 11.82
C LEU A 91 -12.55 4.97 12.23
N TYR A 92 -12.36 6.11 11.57
CA TYR A 92 -11.13 6.90 11.70
C TYR A 92 -11.38 8.34 12.14
N GLY A 93 -12.64 8.76 12.31
CA GLY A 93 -12.98 10.13 12.71
C GLY A 93 -12.60 11.19 11.67
N VAL A 94 -12.36 10.77 10.42
CA VAL A 94 -12.03 11.69 9.33
C VAL A 94 -13.32 12.42 8.92
N PRO A 95 -13.36 13.75 8.96
CA PRO A 95 -14.55 14.47 8.52
C PRO A 95 -14.82 14.13 7.05
N ASP A 96 -16.07 13.75 6.75
CA ASP A 96 -16.54 13.64 5.37
C ASP A 96 -16.45 15.04 4.74
N ASN A 97 -15.44 15.24 3.90
CA ASN A 97 -15.41 16.39 3.00
C ASN A 97 -16.37 16.14 1.84
N GLN A 98 -17.67 16.03 2.13
CA GLN A 98 -18.72 16.09 1.12
C GLN A 98 -19.27 17.52 1.12
N SER A 99 -18.85 18.28 0.10
CA SER A 99 -19.49 19.52 -0.36
C SER A 99 -20.69 19.21 -1.23
#